data_AF-A0A250IFC1-F1
#
_entry.id   AF-A0A250IFC1-F1
#
_cell.length_a   1.000
_cell.length_b   1.000
_cell.length_c   1.000
_cell.angle_alpha   90.00
_cell.angle_beta   90.00
_cell.angle_gamma   90.00
#
_symmetry.space_group_name_H-M   'P 1'
#
loop_
_entity.id
_entity.type
_entity.pdbx_description
1 polymer ?
#
loop_
_entity_poly.entity_id
_entity_poly.type
_entity_poly.pdbx_seq_one_letter_code
_entity_poly.pdbx_strand_id
1 'polypeptide(L)'
;MRKFFLISSAAVSLFAVGCATPEKVCEAGVDQICERQFECQSAAVKADANFQAAYGTSEKDCKTKLYAVSKCSERKEDNDNCTGALAGKTFNLDAASDCSDARGKLSCADYLAAFSTDPSKQPEVCANVCK
;
A
#
# COMPACT_ATOMS: atom_id res chain seq x y z
N MET A 1 9.81 8.77 -35.69
CA MET A 1 10.41 9.53 -34.58
C MET A 1 10.19 8.73 -33.30
N ARG A 2 11.25 8.08 -32.78
CA ARG A 2 11.22 7.35 -31.50
C ARG A 2 11.08 8.38 -30.37
N LYS A 3 9.93 8.39 -29.68
CA LYS A 3 9.75 9.16 -28.45
C LYS A 3 10.21 8.26 -27.30
N PHE A 4 11.35 8.62 -26.72
CA PHE A 4 11.85 8.03 -25.48
C PHE A 4 10.90 8.43 -24.35
N PHE A 5 10.06 7.49 -23.91
CA PHE A 5 9.42 7.62 -22.62
C PHE A 5 10.45 7.26 -21.55
N LEU A 6 11.06 8.28 -20.96
CA LEU A 6 11.74 8.13 -19.68
C LEU A 6 10.66 7.89 -18.63
N ILE A 7 10.35 6.61 -18.40
CA ILE A 7 9.67 6.18 -17.18
C ILE A 7 10.72 6.30 -16.09
N SER A 8 10.74 7.45 -15.41
CA SER A 8 11.51 7.62 -14.18
C SER A 8 10.88 6.73 -13.12
N SER A 9 11.34 5.48 -13.08
CA SER A 9 11.16 4.56 -11.95
C SER A 9 11.93 5.13 -10.77
N ALA A 10 11.31 6.07 -10.04
CA ALA A 10 11.71 6.35 -8.68
C ALA A 10 11.17 5.22 -7.82
N ALA A 11 11.82 4.05 -7.90
CA ALA A 11 11.72 3.04 -6.87
C ALA A 11 12.42 3.62 -5.63
N VAL A 12 11.65 4.38 -4.86
CA VAL A 12 12.09 4.91 -3.58
C VAL A 12 11.98 3.78 -2.58
N SER A 13 13.00 2.92 -2.54
CA SER A 13 13.23 1.98 -1.45
C SER A 13 13.63 2.79 -0.20
N LEU A 14 12.63 3.36 0.48
CA LEU A 14 12.79 4.07 1.76
C LEU A 14 12.40 3.17 2.93
N PHE A 15 13.03 2.00 3.03
CA PHE A 15 13.14 1.32 4.31
C PHE A 15 14.63 1.32 4.69
N ALA A 16 15.09 2.47 5.20
CA ALA A 16 16.31 2.49 6.00
C ALA A 16 15.98 1.72 7.29
N VAL A 17 16.33 0.44 7.29
CA VAL A 17 16.10 -0.53 8.37
C VAL A 17 16.86 -0.06 9.62
N GLY A 18 16.21 0.71 10.49
CA GLY A 18 16.83 1.29 11.68
C GLY A 18 16.08 2.45 12.34
N CYS A 19 15.17 3.14 11.64
CA CYS A 19 14.43 4.29 12.20
C CYS A 19 12.93 4.34 11.84
N ALA A 20 12.35 3.29 11.27
CA ALA A 20 10.92 3.30 10.91
C ALA A 20 10.07 3.22 12.19
N THR A 21 9.28 4.25 12.47
CA THR A 21 8.31 4.21 13.58
C THR A 21 7.07 3.41 13.16
N PRO A 22 6.30 2.86 14.12
CA PRO A 22 5.05 2.15 13.81
C PRO A 22 4.08 2.99 12.97
N GLU A 23 3.97 4.29 13.26
CA GLU A 23 3.21 5.26 12.46
C GLU A 23 3.71 5.33 11.02
N LYS A 24 5.02 5.47 10.81
CA LYS A 24 5.62 5.59 9.46
C LYS A 24 5.46 4.32 8.64
N VAL A 25 5.47 3.15 9.28
CA VAL A 25 5.20 1.88 8.62
C VAL A 25 3.75 1.81 8.14
N CYS A 26 2.79 2.22 8.98
CA CYS A 26 1.38 2.34 8.58
C CYS A 26 1.20 3.31 7.41
N GLU A 27 1.82 4.50 7.51
CA GLU A 27 1.76 5.52 6.46
C GLU A 27 2.34 5.00 5.14
N ALA A 28 3.51 4.35 5.15
CA ALA A 28 4.12 3.78 3.95
C ALA A 28 3.22 2.73 3.27
N GLY A 29 2.54 1.90 4.06
CA GLY A 29 1.57 0.93 3.54
C GLY A 29 0.37 1.60 2.86
N VAL A 30 -0.16 2.67 3.47
CA VAL A 30 -1.24 3.48 2.90
C VAL A 30 -0.79 4.23 1.65
N ASP A 31 0.41 4.81 1.67
CA ASP A 31 0.99 5.52 0.52
C ASP A 31 1.01 4.63 -0.71
N GLN A 32 1.56 3.42 -0.56
CA GLN A 32 1.60 2.46 -1.66
C GLN A 32 0.20 2.07 -2.13
N ILE A 33 -0.78 1.91 -1.23
CA ILE A 33 -2.16 1.62 -1.64
C ILE A 33 -2.71 2.76 -2.51
N CYS A 34 -2.55 4.00 -2.06
CA CYS A 34 -3.07 5.18 -2.75
C CYS A 34 -2.40 5.39 -4.12
N GLU A 35 -1.07 5.34 -4.16
CA GLU A 35 -0.31 5.48 -5.41
C GLU A 35 -0.75 4.42 -6.44
N ARG A 36 -0.81 3.15 -6.02
CA ARG A 36 -1.15 2.05 -6.91
C ARG A 36 -2.61 2.07 -7.36
N GLN A 37 -3.55 2.48 -6.50
CA GLN A 37 -4.94 2.65 -6.92
C GLN A 37 -5.09 3.77 -7.94
N PHE A 38 -4.41 4.90 -7.76
CA PHE A 38 -4.48 6.02 -8.71
C PHE A 38 -3.70 5.76 -10.01
N GLU A 39 -2.62 4.98 -9.96
CA GLU A 39 -1.87 4.52 -11.12
C GLU A 39 -2.67 3.51 -11.95
N CYS A 40 -3.21 2.46 -11.30
CA CYS A 40 -3.73 1.29 -12.00
C CYS A 40 -5.20 1.38 -12.40
N GLN A 41 -6.00 2.22 -11.73
CA GLN A 41 -7.40 2.38 -12.07
C GLN A 41 -7.59 3.31 -13.26
N SER A 42 -8.57 2.94 -14.11
CA SER A 42 -8.97 3.79 -15.23
C SER A 42 -9.54 5.14 -14.75
N ALA A 43 -9.53 6.14 -15.62
CA ALA A 43 -10.17 7.43 -15.32
C ALA A 43 -11.66 7.30 -15.00
N ALA A 44 -12.36 6.38 -15.67
CA ALA A 44 -13.78 6.12 -15.41
C ALA A 44 -14.01 5.56 -14.00
N VAL A 45 -13.18 4.62 -13.55
CA VAL A 45 -13.25 4.09 -12.17
C VAL A 45 -12.91 5.18 -11.15
N LYS A 46 -11.89 5.99 -11.40
CA LYS A 46 -11.52 7.09 -10.48
C LYS A 46 -12.59 8.19 -10.38
N ALA A 47 -13.43 8.33 -11.41
CA ALA A 47 -14.58 9.22 -11.40
C ALA A 47 -15.83 8.61 -10.75
N ASP A 48 -15.84 7.32 -10.45
CA ASP A 48 -16.98 6.64 -9.80
C ASP A 48 -17.15 7.11 -8.35
N ALA A 49 -18.41 7.26 -7.93
CA ALA A 49 -18.74 7.75 -6.59
C ALA A 49 -18.27 6.79 -5.49
N ASN A 50 -18.28 5.47 -5.72
CA ASN A 50 -17.80 4.50 -4.73
C ASN A 50 -16.27 4.54 -4.62
N PHE A 51 -15.58 4.72 -5.75
CA PHE A 51 -14.13 4.91 -5.73
C PHE A 51 -13.76 6.18 -4.94
N GLN A 52 -14.40 7.31 -5.22
CA GLN A 52 -14.16 8.55 -4.48
C GLN A 52 -14.56 8.45 -3.01
N ALA A 53 -15.63 7.71 -2.70
CA ALA A 53 -16.01 7.42 -1.33
C ALA A 53 -15.00 6.54 -0.58
N ALA A 54 -14.26 5.68 -1.26
CA ALA A 54 -13.21 4.87 -0.65
C ALA A 54 -11.86 5.61 -0.58
N TYR A 55 -11.43 6.20 -1.70
CA TYR A 55 -10.07 6.69 -1.92
C TYR A 55 -9.98 8.21 -2.15
N GLY A 56 -11.09 8.94 -2.20
CA GLY A 56 -11.08 10.38 -2.48
C GLY A 56 -10.87 10.72 -3.96
N THR A 57 -10.69 12.01 -4.25
CA THR A 57 -10.60 12.55 -5.62
C THR A 57 -9.19 12.66 -6.17
N SER A 58 -8.17 12.51 -5.32
CA SER A 58 -6.76 12.55 -5.67
C SER A 58 -5.97 11.61 -4.77
N GLU A 59 -4.74 11.27 -5.18
CA GLU A 59 -3.82 10.48 -4.35
C GLU A 59 -3.58 11.15 -2.98
N LYS A 60 -3.48 12.49 -2.95
CA LYS A 60 -3.33 13.24 -1.70
C LYS A 60 -4.54 13.10 -0.78
N ASP A 61 -5.74 13.14 -1.35
CA ASP A 61 -6.98 12.93 -0.58
C ASP A 61 -7.05 11.50 -0.06
N CYS A 62 -6.65 10.52 -0.88
CA CYS A 62 -6.52 9.12 -0.49
C CYS A 62 -5.62 8.95 0.73
N LYS A 63 -4.40 9.49 0.66
CA LYS A 63 -3.40 9.39 1.75
C LYS A 63 -3.95 10.00 3.03
N THR A 64 -4.43 11.24 2.96
CA THR A 64 -5.04 11.95 4.11
C THR A 64 -6.17 11.15 4.74
N LYS A 65 -7.06 10.60 3.91
CA LYS A 65 -8.21 9.81 4.36
C LYS A 65 -7.80 8.48 4.97
N LEU A 66 -6.96 7.72 4.28
CA LEU A 66 -6.58 6.38 4.71
C LEU A 66 -5.61 6.40 5.88
N TYR A 67 -4.80 7.44 6.07
CA TYR A 67 -4.06 7.65 7.32
C TYR A 67 -4.98 7.76 8.52
N ALA A 68 -6.05 8.56 8.41
CA ALA A 68 -7.04 8.73 9.46
C ALA A 68 -7.85 7.45 9.70
N VAL A 69 -8.35 6.81 8.64
CA VAL A 69 -9.13 5.55 8.74
C VAL A 69 -8.28 4.42 9.32
N SER A 70 -7.01 4.31 8.90
CA SER A 70 -6.08 3.30 9.40
C SER A 70 -5.48 3.67 10.75
N LYS A 71 -5.83 4.85 11.30
CA LYS A 71 -5.35 5.35 12.59
C LYS A 71 -3.82 5.30 12.70
N CYS A 72 -3.11 5.71 11.64
CA CYS A 72 -1.64 5.58 11.61
C CYS A 72 -0.96 6.36 12.74
N SER A 73 -1.47 7.54 13.09
CA SER A 73 -0.97 8.35 14.22
C SER A 73 -1.24 7.73 15.60
N GLU A 74 -2.07 6.68 15.70
CA GLU A 74 -2.34 5.99 16.96
C GLU A 74 -1.40 4.79 17.18
N ARG A 75 -0.56 4.42 16.20
CA ARG A 75 0.38 3.29 16.29
C ARG A 75 1.53 3.64 17.22
N LYS A 76 1.69 2.88 18.31
CA LYS A 76 2.73 3.10 19.32
C LYS A 76 3.78 2.00 19.32
N GLU A 77 3.36 0.77 19.03
CA GLU A 77 4.21 -0.41 18.97
C GLU A 77 4.14 -1.04 17.57
N ASP A 78 5.18 -1.74 17.14
CA ASP A 78 5.23 -2.37 15.81
C ASP A 78 4.02 -3.29 15.57
N ASN A 79 3.63 -4.06 16.59
CA ASN A 79 2.50 -4.98 16.55
C ASN A 79 1.15 -4.28 16.33
N ASP A 80 1.05 -2.97 16.59
CA ASP A 80 -0.16 -2.21 16.27
C ASP A 80 -0.41 -2.20 14.75
N ASN A 81 0.60 -2.43 13.90
CA ASN A 81 0.41 -2.54 12.45
C ASN A 81 -0.34 -3.82 12.03
N CYS A 82 -0.51 -4.79 12.92
CA CYS A 82 -1.36 -5.95 12.70
C CYS A 82 -2.79 -5.64 13.15
N THR A 83 -3.73 -5.59 12.20
CA THR A 83 -5.11 -5.10 12.44
C THR A 83 -6.19 -6.13 12.08
N GLY A 84 -7.44 -5.86 12.47
CA GLY A 84 -8.58 -6.72 12.14
C GLY A 84 -8.39 -8.13 12.68
N ALA A 85 -8.51 -9.14 11.80
CA ALA A 85 -8.30 -10.55 12.14
C ALA A 85 -6.85 -10.89 12.55
N LEU A 86 -5.90 -9.99 12.28
CA LEU A 86 -4.49 -10.13 12.63
C LEU A 86 -4.13 -9.32 13.89
N ALA A 87 -5.08 -8.68 14.56
CA ALA A 87 -4.81 -7.94 15.79
C ALA A 87 -4.22 -8.86 16.88
N GLY A 88 -3.17 -8.38 17.57
CA GLY A 88 -2.46 -9.13 18.61
C GLY A 88 -1.38 -10.10 18.09
N LYS A 89 -1.16 -10.15 16.77
CA LYS A 89 -0.05 -10.88 16.15
C LYS A 89 1.27 -10.11 16.25
N THR A 90 2.38 -10.81 16.05
CA THR A 90 3.71 -10.19 15.96
C THR A 90 3.92 -9.63 14.55
N PHE A 91 4.22 -8.34 14.49
CA PHE A 91 4.57 -7.66 13.25
C PHE A 91 6.03 -7.94 12.87
N ASN A 92 6.26 -8.25 11.59
CA ASN A 92 7.59 -8.45 11.04
C ASN A 92 7.91 -7.34 10.03
N LEU A 93 8.78 -6.42 10.43
CA LEU A 93 9.17 -5.26 9.62
C LEU A 93 9.89 -5.67 8.32
N ASP A 94 10.75 -6.68 8.35
CA ASP A 94 11.46 -7.15 7.17
C ASP A 94 10.47 -7.75 6.16
N ALA A 95 9.54 -8.59 6.64
CA ALA A 95 8.48 -9.15 5.79
C ALA A 95 7.53 -8.08 5.25
N ALA A 96 7.28 -7.00 6.01
CA ALA A 96 6.49 -5.86 5.55
C ALA A 96 7.20 -5.08 4.44
N SER A 97 8.50 -4.84 4.58
CA SER A 97 9.34 -4.24 3.54
C SER A 97 9.35 -5.10 2.27
N ASP A 98 9.63 -6.41 2.41
CA ASP A 98 9.65 -7.35 1.29
C ASP A 98 8.29 -7.46 0.59
N CYS A 99 7.20 -7.47 1.37
CA CYS A 99 5.84 -7.44 0.85
C CYS A 99 5.55 -6.16 0.06
N SER A 100 5.94 -5.01 0.59
CA SER A 100 5.81 -3.72 -0.11
C SER A 100 6.57 -3.75 -1.44
N ASP A 101 7.84 -4.17 -1.43
CA ASP A 101 8.66 -4.27 -2.63
C ASP A 101 8.07 -5.25 -3.67
N ALA A 102 7.55 -6.39 -3.21
CA ALA A 102 6.92 -7.38 -4.08
C ALA A 102 5.61 -6.85 -4.68
N ARG A 103 4.78 -6.17 -3.89
CA ARG A 103 3.55 -5.52 -4.38
C ARG A 103 3.85 -4.43 -5.40
N GLY A 104 4.91 -3.65 -5.19
CA GLY A 104 5.36 -2.61 -6.12
C GLY A 104 5.78 -3.15 -7.49
N LYS A 105 6.15 -4.44 -7.57
CA LYS A 105 6.54 -5.13 -8.80
C LYS A 105 5.36 -5.77 -9.55
N LEU A 106 4.17 -5.80 -8.97
CA LEU A 106 2.99 -6.37 -9.64
C LEU A 106 2.60 -5.55 -10.86
N SER A 107 2.06 -6.23 -11.89
CA SER A 107 1.34 -5.54 -12.96
C SER A 107 0.10 -4.86 -12.38
N CYS A 108 -0.43 -3.83 -13.05
CA CYS A 108 -1.68 -3.21 -12.60
C CYS A 108 -2.85 -4.20 -12.58
N ALA A 109 -2.89 -5.15 -13.52
CA ALA A 109 -3.91 -6.19 -13.54
C ALA A 109 -3.80 -7.10 -12.31
N ASP A 110 -2.59 -7.59 -12.00
CA ASP A 110 -2.39 -8.48 -10.85
C ASP A 110 -2.57 -7.73 -9.53
N TYR A 111 -2.11 -6.48 -9.43
CA TYR A 111 -2.34 -5.64 -8.25
C TYR A 111 -3.84 -5.48 -7.99
N LEU A 112 -4.62 -5.05 -8.98
CA LEU A 112 -6.06 -4.86 -8.80
C LEU A 112 -6.77 -6.19 -8.48
N ALA A 113 -6.38 -7.28 -9.13
CA ALA A 113 -6.92 -8.61 -8.83
C ALA A 113 -6.64 -9.02 -7.38
N ALA A 114 -5.42 -8.80 -6.88
CA ALA A 114 -4.99 -9.12 -5.51
C ALA A 114 -5.85 -8.48 -4.41
N PHE A 115 -6.50 -7.34 -4.70
CA PHE A 115 -7.34 -6.61 -3.75
C PHE A 115 -8.85 -6.74 -3.99
N SER A 116 -9.28 -7.35 -5.11
CA SER A 116 -10.70 -7.36 -5.48
C SER A 116 -11.25 -8.73 -5.83
N THR A 117 -10.54 -9.52 -6.64
CA THR A 117 -11.11 -10.71 -7.28
C THR A 117 -10.30 -11.99 -7.07
N ASP A 118 -9.00 -11.90 -6.83
CA ASP A 118 -8.11 -13.04 -6.69
C ASP A 118 -7.01 -12.77 -5.65
N PRO A 119 -7.26 -13.10 -4.37
CA PRO A 119 -6.28 -12.94 -3.30
C PRO A 119 -4.97 -13.73 -3.51
N SER A 120 -4.96 -14.75 -4.39
CA SER A 120 -3.74 -15.51 -4.69
C SER A 120 -2.69 -14.69 -5.45
N LYS A 121 -3.09 -13.52 -5.97
CA LYS A 121 -2.18 -12.54 -6.58
C LYS A 121 -1.39 -11.73 -5.57
N GLN A 122 -1.72 -11.80 -4.28
CA GLN A 122 -0.88 -11.21 -3.24
C GLN A 122 0.47 -11.94 -3.19
N PRO A 123 1.60 -11.22 -3.12
CA PRO A 123 2.91 -11.85 -2.96
C PRO A 123 2.94 -12.73 -1.71
N GLU A 124 3.47 -13.95 -1.83
CA GLU A 124 3.48 -14.93 -0.72
C GLU A 124 4.14 -14.38 0.55
N VAL A 125 5.18 -13.55 0.40
CA VAL A 125 5.87 -12.89 1.53
C VAL A 125 4.94 -12.02 2.37
N CYS A 126 3.84 -11.50 1.80
CA CYS A 126 2.85 -10.70 2.52
C CYS A 126 2.10 -11.50 3.60
N ALA A 127 2.02 -12.83 3.48
CA ALA A 127 1.45 -13.67 4.53
C ALA A 127 2.34 -13.71 5.80
N ASN A 128 3.58 -13.23 5.71
CA ASN A 128 4.53 -13.24 6.81
C ASN A 128 4.59 -11.92 7.60
N VAL A 129 3.83 -10.90 7.19
CA VAL A 129 3.83 -9.56 7.82
C VAL A 129 3.33 -9.61 9.26
N CYS A 130 2.32 -10.43 9.54
CA CYS A 130 1.75 -10.62 10.88
C CYS A 130 1.59 -12.11 11.18
N LYS A 131 2.26 -12.62 12.22
CA LYS A 131 2.19 -14.04 12.62
C LYS A 131 1.87 -14.24 14.10
#